data_AF-A0A2I0PEB4-F1
#
_entry.id   AF-A0A2I0PEB4-F1
#
_cell.length_a   1.000
_cell.length_b   1.000
_cell.length_c   1.000
_cell.angle_alpha   90.00
_cell.angle_beta   90.00
_cell.angle_gamma   90.00
#
_symmetry.space_group_name_H-M   'P 1'
#
loop_
_entity.id
_entity.type
_entity.pdbx_description
1 polymer ?
#
loop_
_entity_poly.entity_id
_entity_poly.type
_entity_poly.pdbx_seq_one_letter_code
_entity_poly.pdbx_strand_id
1 'polypeptide(L)'
;MSNAPLTNAIIITLLLFFSCLTVGWVGSAQNPQIGQDLLQLFEKEVAGEIDSQNPFDMAVKLFVNNLQACFLLFLGGASFGILTIFIMSLNGIVIGAIMEIISKDHSALFVAAALVPHGIFEIPAFIIAGALGILLAQSLIAEWYGSGDTAVAAHAYAKLFLATVLPLVIVAALVEAFITPVVIHLVA
;
A
#
# COMPACT_ATOMS: atom_id res chain seq x y z
N MET A 1 4.15 1.54 28.35
CA MET A 1 3.79 0.29 27.67
C MET A 1 4.81 0.10 26.55
N SER A 2 5.46 -1.07 26.45
CA SER A 2 6.53 -1.29 25.46
C SER A 2 5.94 -1.19 24.04
N ASN A 3 6.52 -0.34 23.18
CA ASN A 3 6.13 -0.24 21.76
C ASN A 3 6.58 -1.46 20.93
N ALA A 4 7.25 -2.44 21.55
CA ALA A 4 7.82 -3.60 20.87
C ALA A 4 6.84 -4.38 19.96
N PRO A 5 5.56 -4.60 20.34
CA PRO A 5 4.63 -5.34 19.46
C PRO A 5 4.38 -4.62 18.13
N LEU A 6 4.15 -3.30 18.18
CA LEU A 6 3.93 -2.49 16.98
C LEU A 6 5.19 -2.42 16.12
N THR A 7 6.36 -2.20 16.72
CA THR A 7 7.63 -2.19 15.99
C THR A 7 7.88 -3.52 15.28
N ASN A 8 7.63 -4.65 15.95
CA ASN A 8 7.80 -5.97 15.36
C ASN A 8 6.81 -6.20 14.20
N ALA A 9 5.55 -5.82 14.36
CA ALA A 9 4.55 -5.92 13.30
C ALA A 9 4.95 -5.07 12.09
N ILE A 10 5.42 -3.84 12.30
CA ILE A 10 5.94 -2.97 11.23
C ILE A 10 7.11 -3.64 10.51
N ILE A 11 8.08 -4.21 11.23
CA ILE A 11 9.23 -4.90 10.64
C ILE A 11 8.76 -6.08 9.79
N ILE A 12 7.84 -6.91 10.30
CA ILE A 12 7.29 -8.06 9.56
C ILE A 12 6.60 -7.59 8.28
N THR A 13 5.73 -6.58 8.37
CA THR A 13 5.02 -6.04 7.21
C THR A 13 5.97 -5.42 6.19
N LEU A 14 7.01 -4.71 6.66
CA LEU A 14 8.04 -4.12 5.80
C LEU A 14 8.81 -5.20 5.05
N LEU A 15 9.28 -6.24 5.74
CA LEU A 15 9.97 -7.35 5.12
C LEU A 15 9.09 -8.07 4.10
N LEU A 16 7.81 -8.31 4.45
CA LEU A 16 6.85 -8.91 3.54
C LEU A 16 6.69 -8.05 2.28
N PHE A 17 6.40 -6.76 2.43
CA PHE A 17 6.20 -5.84 1.31
C PHE A 17 7.41 -5.81 0.37
N PHE A 18 8.62 -5.58 0.89
CA PHE A 18 9.82 -5.50 0.07
C PHE A 18 10.22 -6.85 -0.54
N SER A 19 9.93 -7.97 0.13
CA SER A 19 10.12 -9.29 -0.47
C SER A 19 9.19 -9.51 -1.67
N CYS A 20 7.91 -9.17 -1.54
CA CYS A 20 6.92 -9.27 -2.61
C CYS A 20 7.19 -8.29 -3.75
N LEU A 21 7.66 -7.08 -3.44
CA LEU A 21 8.13 -6.11 -4.43
C LEU A 21 9.29 -6.67 -5.24
N THR A 22 10.27 -7.29 -4.58
CA THR A 22 11.38 -7.95 -5.27
C THR A 22 10.90 -9.10 -6.15
N VAL A 23 9.93 -9.90 -5.68
CA VAL A 23 9.32 -10.97 -6.47
C VAL A 23 8.61 -10.42 -7.71
N GLY A 24 7.84 -9.34 -7.57
CA GLY A 24 7.16 -8.68 -8.70
C GLY A 24 8.14 -8.14 -9.74
N TRP A 25 9.18 -7.45 -9.28
CA TRP A 25 10.25 -6.95 -10.14
C TRP A 25 10.94 -8.09 -10.90
N VAL A 26 11.44 -9.10 -10.17
CA VAL A 26 12.17 -10.22 -10.79
C VAL A 26 11.27 -11.04 -11.71
N GLY A 27 10.00 -11.23 -11.35
CA GLY A 27 9.01 -11.92 -12.18
C GLY A 27 8.77 -11.19 -13.50
N SER A 28 8.58 -9.87 -13.46
CA SER A 28 8.45 -9.03 -14.66
C SER A 28 9.72 -9.01 -15.51
N ALA A 29 10.90 -8.99 -14.87
CA ALA A 29 12.19 -9.02 -15.57
C ALA A 29 12.44 -10.34 -16.31
N GLN A 30 12.03 -11.47 -15.72
CA GLN A 30 12.19 -12.80 -16.32
C GLN A 30 11.13 -13.07 -17.40
N ASN A 31 9.91 -12.58 -17.20
CA ASN A 31 8.81 -12.77 -18.13
C ASN A 31 8.04 -11.46 -18.32
N PRO A 32 8.38 -10.67 -19.36
CA PRO A 32 7.73 -9.39 -19.64
C PRO A 32 6.21 -9.48 -19.81
N GLN A 33 5.68 -10.65 -20.22
CA GLN A 33 4.23 -10.85 -20.34
C GLN A 33 3.54 -10.73 -18.99
N ILE A 34 4.14 -11.25 -17.91
CA ILE A 34 3.58 -11.15 -16.55
C ILE A 34 3.51 -9.68 -16.13
N GLY A 35 4.56 -8.92 -16.40
CA GLY A 35 4.58 -7.49 -16.14
C GLY A 35 3.46 -6.76 -16.89
N GLN A 36 3.34 -7.00 -18.20
CA GLN A 36 2.31 -6.37 -19.03
C GLN A 36 0.89 -6.74 -18.59
N ASP A 37 0.64 -8.01 -18.24
CA ASP A 37 -0.66 -8.45 -17.75
C ASP A 37 -1.00 -7.77 -16.40
N LEU A 38 -0.04 -7.68 -15.47
CA LEU A 38 -0.20 -6.98 -14.20
C LEU A 38 -0.42 -5.48 -14.40
N LEU A 39 0.31 -4.87 -15.33
CA LEU A 39 0.13 -3.46 -15.69
C LEU A 39 -1.27 -3.23 -16.27
N GLN A 40 -1.76 -4.09 -17.16
CA GLN A 40 -3.11 -3.99 -17.72
C GLN A 40 -4.20 -4.15 -16.65
N LEU A 41 -4.00 -5.04 -15.67
CA LEU A 41 -4.92 -5.18 -14.55
C LEU A 41 -4.91 -3.91 -13.68
N PHE A 42 -3.73 -3.37 -13.38
CA PHE A 42 -3.59 -2.14 -12.62
C PHE A 42 -4.17 -0.94 -13.37
N GLU A 43 -3.87 -0.77 -14.65
CA GLU A 43 -4.47 0.23 -15.51
C GLU A 43 -5.98 0.05 -15.60
N LYS A 44 -6.52 -1.16 -15.59
CA LYS A 44 -7.98 -1.32 -15.58
C LYS A 44 -8.60 -0.88 -14.25
N GLU A 45 -7.92 -1.13 -13.13
CA GLU A 45 -8.32 -0.69 -11.79
C GLU A 45 -8.24 0.85 -11.68
N VAL A 46 -7.17 1.46 -12.21
CA VAL A 46 -6.82 2.88 -12.04
C VAL A 46 -7.30 3.77 -13.20
N ALA A 47 -7.40 3.30 -14.44
CA ALA A 47 -7.86 4.09 -15.59
C ALA A 47 -9.37 4.35 -15.57
N GLY A 48 -10.16 3.52 -14.88
CA GLY A 48 -11.53 3.90 -14.50
C GLY A 48 -11.57 5.11 -13.57
N GLU A 49 -10.45 5.39 -12.90
CA GLU A 49 -10.28 6.51 -11.99
C GLU A 49 -9.64 7.75 -12.65
N ILE A 50 -8.71 7.58 -13.59
CA ILE A 50 -7.93 8.66 -14.24
C ILE A 50 -8.70 9.46 -15.32
N ASP A 51 -9.87 9.01 -15.81
CA ASP A 51 -10.66 9.76 -16.83
C ASP A 51 -11.25 11.11 -16.33
N SER A 52 -10.95 11.51 -15.10
CA SER A 52 -11.31 12.84 -14.60
C SER A 52 -10.35 13.91 -15.11
N GLN A 53 -10.84 14.80 -15.97
CA GLN A 53 -10.11 16.02 -16.38
C GLN A 53 -9.82 16.98 -15.21
N ASN A 54 -10.47 16.78 -14.05
CA ASN A 54 -10.31 17.59 -12.85
C ASN A 54 -9.36 16.90 -11.85
N PRO A 55 -8.21 17.53 -11.49
CA PRO A 55 -7.28 17.01 -10.49
C PRO A 55 -7.91 16.71 -9.13
N PHE A 56 -8.97 17.44 -8.74
CA PHE A 56 -9.66 17.17 -7.48
C PHE A 56 -10.40 15.84 -7.51
N ASP A 57 -11.09 15.52 -8.61
CA ASP A 57 -11.81 14.26 -8.76
C ASP A 57 -10.83 13.08 -8.79
N MET A 58 -9.68 13.27 -9.43
CA MET A 58 -8.57 12.30 -9.41
C MET A 58 -8.06 12.07 -7.98
N ALA A 59 -7.82 13.14 -7.22
CA ALA A 59 -7.37 13.04 -5.83
C ALA A 59 -8.37 12.27 -4.96
N VAL A 60 -9.68 12.52 -5.13
CA VAL A 60 -10.72 11.82 -4.36
C VAL A 60 -10.72 10.32 -4.68
N LYS A 61 -10.61 9.96 -5.96
CA LYS A 61 -10.59 8.55 -6.37
C LYS A 61 -9.36 7.82 -5.86
N LEU A 62 -8.17 8.38 -6.08
CA LEU A 62 -6.90 7.85 -5.54
C LEU A 62 -6.94 7.71 -4.02
N PHE A 63 -7.49 8.71 -3.32
CA PHE A 63 -7.70 8.65 -1.88
C PHE A 63 -8.60 7.48 -1.49
N VAL A 64 -9.75 7.30 -2.17
CA VAL A 64 -10.70 6.22 -1.87
C VAL A 64 -10.06 4.86 -2.14
N ASN A 65 -9.39 4.67 -3.27
CA ASN A 65 -8.72 3.43 -3.63
C ASN A 65 -7.66 3.04 -2.59
N ASN A 66 -6.76 3.96 -2.26
CA ASN A 66 -5.70 3.72 -1.27
C ASN A 66 -6.25 3.54 0.14
N LEU A 67 -7.31 4.28 0.51
CA LEU A 67 -7.97 4.10 1.80
C LEU A 67 -8.65 2.73 1.89
N GLN A 68 -9.31 2.27 0.83
CA GLN A 68 -9.91 0.94 0.76
C GLN A 68 -8.85 -0.15 0.91
N ALA A 69 -7.74 -0.06 0.18
CA ALA A 69 -6.61 -0.98 0.32
C ALA A 69 -6.07 -1.02 1.77
N CYS A 70 -5.84 0.16 2.38
CA CYS A 70 -5.42 0.27 3.78
C CYS A 70 -6.46 -0.35 4.75
N PHE A 71 -7.73 -0.11 4.51
CA PHE A 71 -8.80 -0.62 5.36
C PHE A 71 -8.92 -2.14 5.28
N LEU A 72 -8.79 -2.71 4.07
CA LEU A 72 -8.76 -4.16 3.87
C LEU A 72 -7.50 -4.80 4.46
N LEU A 73 -6.35 -4.13 4.43
CA LEU A 73 -5.14 -4.58 5.12
C LEU A 73 -5.37 -4.67 6.63
N PHE A 74 -5.95 -3.63 7.23
CA PHE A 74 -6.24 -3.59 8.66
C PHE A 74 -7.30 -4.63 9.06
N LEU A 75 -8.49 -4.58 8.45
CA LEU A 75 -9.58 -5.51 8.77
C LEU A 75 -9.29 -6.94 8.33
N GLY A 76 -8.41 -7.14 7.35
CA GLY A 76 -7.91 -8.47 6.98
C GLY A 76 -7.29 -9.21 8.15
N GLY A 77 -6.86 -8.51 9.21
CA GLY A 77 -6.42 -9.11 10.46
C GLY A 77 -7.48 -10.01 11.09
N ALA A 78 -8.76 -9.71 10.87
CA ALA A 78 -9.89 -10.52 11.34
C ALA A 78 -9.92 -11.94 10.76
N SER A 79 -9.26 -12.16 9.62
CA SER A 79 -9.06 -13.49 9.02
C SER A 79 -7.83 -14.22 9.58
N PHE A 80 -7.44 -13.93 10.83
CA PHE A 80 -6.16 -14.36 11.41
C PHE A 80 -4.95 -13.90 10.59
N GLY A 81 -5.05 -12.75 9.92
CA GLY A 81 -3.98 -12.13 9.15
C GLY A 81 -3.76 -12.70 7.75
N ILE A 82 -4.50 -13.74 7.34
CA ILE A 82 -4.38 -14.35 6.01
C ILE A 82 -4.65 -13.32 4.91
N LEU A 83 -5.77 -12.60 5.02
CA LEU A 83 -6.15 -11.57 4.06
C LEU A 83 -5.18 -10.38 4.08
N THR A 84 -4.66 -9.99 5.26
CA THR A 84 -3.65 -8.93 5.38
C THR A 84 -2.38 -9.30 4.63
N ILE A 85 -1.87 -10.52 4.82
CA ILE A 85 -0.67 -11.00 4.13
C ILE A 85 -0.92 -11.07 2.61
N PHE A 86 -2.07 -11.60 2.19
CA PHE A 86 -2.44 -11.71 0.79
C PHE A 86 -2.47 -10.34 0.10
N ILE A 87 -3.21 -9.37 0.66
CA ILE A 87 -3.34 -8.03 0.08
C ILE A 87 -1.99 -7.29 0.08
N MET A 88 -1.22 -7.39 1.16
CA MET A 88 0.13 -6.80 1.21
C MET A 88 1.05 -7.39 0.13
N SER A 89 0.96 -8.70 -0.08
CA SER A 89 1.76 -9.41 -1.08
C SER A 89 1.39 -8.98 -2.49
N LEU A 90 0.10 -8.89 -2.80
CA LEU A 90 -0.38 -8.44 -4.11
C LEU A 90 0.07 -7.01 -4.40
N ASN A 91 -0.12 -6.08 -3.46
CA ASN A 91 0.33 -4.69 -3.63
C ASN A 91 1.85 -4.61 -3.87
N GLY A 92 2.65 -5.36 -3.08
CA GLY A 92 4.09 -5.43 -3.30
C GLY A 92 4.44 -5.94 -4.70
N ILE A 93 3.87 -7.06 -5.13
CA ILE A 93 4.13 -7.67 -6.44
C ILE A 93 3.76 -6.72 -7.58
N VAL A 94 2.57 -6.09 -7.53
CA VAL A 94 2.10 -5.17 -8.56
C VAL A 94 3.02 -3.96 -8.68
N ILE A 95 3.35 -3.31 -7.56
CA ILE A 95 4.28 -2.16 -7.56
C ILE A 95 5.65 -2.57 -8.11
N GLY A 96 6.18 -3.73 -7.69
CA GLY A 96 7.46 -4.24 -8.18
C GLY A 96 7.47 -4.48 -9.69
N ALA A 97 6.40 -5.06 -10.24
CA ALA A 97 6.26 -5.29 -11.68
C ALA A 97 6.16 -3.98 -12.47
N ILE A 98 5.35 -3.03 -12.00
CA ILE A 98 5.18 -1.71 -12.64
C ILE A 98 6.50 -0.95 -12.66
N MET A 99 7.21 -0.92 -11.52
CA MET A 99 8.52 -0.26 -11.44
C MET A 99 9.52 -0.86 -12.45
N GLU A 100 9.48 -2.18 -12.64
CA GLU A 100 10.36 -2.86 -13.58
C GLU A 100 10.07 -2.46 -15.04
N ILE A 101 8.79 -2.42 -15.43
CA ILE A 101 8.37 -2.03 -16.78
C ILE A 101 8.74 -0.58 -17.06
N ILE A 102 8.39 0.35 -16.17
CA ILE A 102 8.66 1.78 -16.36
C ILE A 102 10.18 2.02 -16.41
N SER A 103 10.98 1.25 -15.66
CA SER A 103 12.44 1.39 -15.66
C SER A 103 13.13 0.98 -16.97
N LYS A 104 12.45 0.22 -17.84
CA LYS A 104 12.98 -0.17 -19.16
C LYS A 104 12.85 0.94 -20.18
N ASP A 105 11.74 1.67 -20.14
CA ASP A 105 11.36 2.65 -21.17
C ASP A 105 11.70 4.09 -20.78
N HIS A 106 11.99 4.34 -19.49
CA HIS A 106 12.24 5.67 -18.97
C HIS A 106 13.54 5.78 -18.16
N SER A 107 14.05 7.00 -18.03
CA SER A 107 15.23 7.28 -17.19
C SER A 107 14.92 7.03 -15.71
N ALA A 108 15.95 6.69 -14.93
CA ALA A 108 15.81 6.54 -13.48
C ALA A 108 15.24 7.80 -12.80
N LEU A 109 15.55 8.99 -13.36
CA LEU A 109 15.01 10.26 -12.87
C LEU A 109 13.50 10.38 -13.12
N PHE A 110 13.02 9.91 -14.28
CA PHE A 110 11.60 9.87 -14.59
C PHE A 110 10.85 8.89 -13.67
N VAL A 111 11.39 7.68 -13.46
CA VAL A 111 10.81 6.70 -12.53
C VAL A 111 10.70 7.28 -11.11
N ALA A 112 11.75 7.96 -10.65
CA ALA A 112 11.74 8.63 -9.35
C ALA A 112 10.73 9.78 -9.29
N ALA A 113 10.64 10.59 -10.34
CA ALA A 113 9.66 11.68 -10.46
C ALA A 113 8.21 11.17 -10.43
N ALA A 114 7.96 10.01 -11.04
CA ALA A 114 6.65 9.39 -11.02
C ALA A 114 6.30 8.83 -9.63
N LEU A 115 7.22 8.08 -9.00
CA LEU A 115 6.90 7.30 -7.80
C LEU A 115 7.12 8.04 -6.47
N VAL A 116 8.23 8.78 -6.35
CA VAL A 116 8.68 9.33 -5.05
C VAL A 116 7.70 10.33 -4.44
N PRO A 117 7.11 11.30 -5.19
CA PRO A 117 6.30 12.35 -4.57
C PRO A 117 5.17 11.80 -3.69
N HIS A 118 4.41 10.82 -4.19
CA HIS A 118 3.29 10.22 -3.46
C HIS A 118 3.69 8.95 -2.69
N GLY A 119 4.61 8.15 -3.23
CA GLY A 119 5.04 6.88 -2.63
C GLY A 119 5.68 7.01 -1.25
N ILE A 120 6.29 8.16 -0.91
CA ILE A 120 6.80 8.43 0.44
C ILE A 120 5.71 8.49 1.52
N PHE A 121 4.44 8.72 1.12
CA PHE A 121 3.29 8.75 2.03
C PHE A 121 2.50 7.44 1.96
N GLU A 122 2.31 6.91 0.76
CA GLU A 122 1.52 5.69 0.52
C GLU A 122 2.19 4.44 1.10
N ILE A 123 3.49 4.24 0.88
CA ILE A 123 4.19 3.04 1.37
C ILE A 123 4.12 2.98 2.91
N PRO A 124 4.45 4.03 3.68
CA PRO A 124 4.23 4.02 5.12
C PRO A 124 2.78 3.77 5.54
N ALA A 125 1.80 4.30 4.81
CA ALA A 125 0.38 4.06 5.09
C ALA A 125 0.03 2.58 4.99
N PHE A 126 0.45 1.90 3.91
CA PHE A 126 0.26 0.46 3.74
C PHE A 126 0.98 -0.36 4.80
N ILE A 127 2.24 -0.03 5.11
CA ILE A 127 3.01 -0.74 6.15
C ILE A 127 2.33 -0.63 7.51
N ILE A 128 1.89 0.57 7.91
CA ILE A 128 1.22 0.78 9.20
C ILE A 128 -0.14 0.07 9.22
N ALA A 129 -0.93 0.17 8.14
CA ALA A 129 -2.22 -0.52 8.03
C ALA A 129 -2.07 -2.05 8.11
N GLY A 130 -1.08 -2.61 7.40
CA GLY A 130 -0.76 -4.04 7.45
C GLY A 130 -0.24 -4.48 8.82
N ALA A 131 0.59 -3.68 9.47
CA ALA A 131 1.07 -3.95 10.82
C ALA A 131 -0.09 -3.99 11.83
N LEU A 132 -1.03 -3.06 11.72
CA LEU A 132 -2.26 -3.05 12.52
C LEU A 132 -3.12 -4.29 12.26
N GLY A 133 -3.20 -4.76 11.00
CA GLY A 133 -3.86 -6.02 10.66
C GLY A 133 -3.20 -7.25 11.28
N ILE A 134 -1.87 -7.31 11.28
CA ILE A 134 -1.11 -8.38 11.97
C ILE A 134 -1.36 -8.34 13.49
N LEU A 135 -1.37 -7.15 14.09
CA LEU A 135 -1.66 -7.00 15.53
C LEU A 135 -3.10 -7.41 15.87
N LEU A 136 -4.06 -7.10 14.99
CA LEU A 136 -5.45 -7.54 15.14
C LEU A 136 -5.56 -9.08 15.08
N ALA A 137 -4.83 -9.71 14.15
CA ALA A 137 -4.74 -11.17 14.08
C ALA A 137 -4.13 -11.76 15.36
N GLN A 138 -3.05 -11.17 15.88
CA GLN A 138 -2.42 -11.60 17.12
C GLN A 138 -3.36 -11.49 18.33
N SER A 139 -4.15 -10.40 18.43
CA SER A 139 -5.13 -10.27 19.51
C SER A 139 -6.25 -11.31 19.40
N LEU A 140 -6.70 -11.64 18.20
CA LEU A 140 -7.70 -12.70 17.98
C LEU A 140 -7.18 -14.07 18.40
N ILE A 141 -5.93 -14.38 18.07
CA ILE A 141 -5.28 -15.62 18.49
C ILE A 141 -5.15 -15.66 20.01
N ALA A 142 -4.72 -14.57 20.63
CA ALA A 142 -4.60 -14.49 22.09
C ALA A 142 -5.95 -14.72 22.79
N GLU A 143 -7.02 -14.08 22.28
CA GLU A 143 -8.38 -14.23 22.82
C GLU A 143 -8.91 -15.65 22.62
N TRP A 144 -8.62 -16.27 21.47
CA TRP A 144 -8.95 -17.67 21.20
C TRP A 144 -8.33 -18.63 22.23
N TYR A 145 -7.12 -18.34 22.71
CA TYR A 145 -6.46 -19.09 23.78
C TYR A 145 -6.85 -18.63 25.20
N GLY A 146 -7.87 -17.78 25.33
CA GLY A 146 -8.43 -17.34 26.61
C GLY A 146 -7.68 -16.17 27.26
N SER A 147 -6.94 -15.37 26.49
CA SER A 147 -6.18 -14.23 26.99
C SER A 147 -6.45 -12.93 26.22
N GLY A 148 -6.75 -11.84 26.95
CA GLY A 148 -7.00 -10.53 26.33
C GLY A 148 -8.44 -10.33 25.83
N ASP A 149 -8.66 -9.20 25.16
CA ASP A 149 -9.94 -8.78 24.59
C ASP A 149 -9.65 -8.07 23.27
N THR A 150 -10.01 -8.71 22.14
CA THR A 150 -9.76 -8.15 20.81
C THR A 150 -10.55 -6.88 20.57
N ALA A 151 -11.76 -6.74 21.12
CA ALA A 151 -12.57 -5.54 20.87
C ALA A 151 -11.88 -4.28 21.45
N VAL A 152 -11.29 -4.40 22.65
CA VAL A 152 -10.51 -3.31 23.26
C VAL A 152 -9.25 -3.01 22.43
N ALA A 153 -8.53 -4.04 21.99
CA ALA A 153 -7.33 -3.88 21.17
C ALA A 153 -7.66 -3.24 19.81
N ALA A 154 -8.70 -3.74 19.13
CA ALA A 154 -9.18 -3.24 17.85
C ALA A 154 -9.58 -1.77 17.90
N HIS A 155 -10.21 -1.31 18.99
CA HIS A 155 -10.52 0.10 19.19
C HIS A 155 -9.27 0.98 19.28
N ALA A 156 -8.23 0.51 20.00
CA ALA A 156 -6.96 1.22 20.07
C ALA A 156 -6.25 1.25 18.71
N TYR A 157 -6.25 0.14 17.98
CA TYR A 157 -5.66 0.05 16.64
C TYR A 157 -6.41 0.90 15.61
N ALA A 158 -7.75 0.96 15.67
CA ALA A 158 -8.56 1.82 14.81
C ALA A 158 -8.27 3.30 15.07
N LYS A 159 -8.09 3.71 16.33
CA LYS A 159 -7.65 5.09 16.65
C LYS A 159 -6.27 5.39 16.07
N LEU A 160 -5.33 4.46 16.15
CA LEU A 160 -4.01 4.63 15.55
C LEU A 160 -4.11 4.73 14.03
N PHE A 161 -4.88 3.86 13.38
CA PHE A 161 -5.16 3.90 11.95
C PHE A 161 -5.68 5.28 11.51
N LEU A 162 -6.71 5.79 12.20
CA LEU A 162 -7.27 7.12 11.89
C LEU A 162 -6.28 8.26 12.15
N ALA A 163 -5.43 8.14 13.18
CA ALA A 163 -4.45 9.16 13.51
C ALA A 163 -3.23 9.17 12.58
N THR A 164 -2.89 8.05 11.94
CA THR A 164 -1.66 7.92 11.13
C THR A 164 -1.93 7.59 9.67
N VAL A 165 -2.70 6.54 9.37
CA VAL A 165 -2.90 6.06 8.00
C VAL A 165 -3.76 7.05 7.21
N LEU A 166 -4.87 7.50 7.79
CA LEU A 166 -5.78 8.43 7.14
C LEU A 166 -5.09 9.73 6.64
N PRO A 167 -4.33 10.47 7.48
CA PRO A 167 -3.64 11.67 6.99
C PRO A 167 -2.56 11.37 5.94
N LEU A 168 -1.86 10.23 6.04
CA LEU A 168 -0.86 9.84 5.03
C LEU A 168 -1.52 9.61 3.67
N VAL A 169 -2.64 8.88 3.62
CA VAL A 169 -3.36 8.60 2.37
C VAL A 169 -3.95 9.87 1.76
N ILE A 170 -4.46 10.80 2.59
CA ILE A 170 -4.94 12.12 2.11
C ILE A 170 -3.79 12.88 1.43
N VAL A 171 -2.63 12.95 2.09
CA VAL A 171 -1.48 13.67 1.54
C VAL A 171 -0.97 12.97 0.28
N ALA A 172 -0.88 11.64 0.28
CA ALA A 172 -0.47 10.86 -0.90
C ALA A 172 -1.34 11.20 -2.11
N ALA A 173 -2.66 11.15 -1.97
CA ALA A 173 -3.59 11.40 -3.07
C ALA A 173 -3.55 12.85 -3.59
N LEU A 174 -3.38 13.83 -2.70
CA LEU A 174 -3.20 15.23 -3.13
C LEU A 174 -1.87 15.44 -3.85
N VAL A 175 -0.79 14.83 -3.36
CA VAL A 175 0.52 14.92 -4.02
C VAL A 175 0.47 14.21 -5.37
N GLU A 176 -0.16 13.05 -5.45
CA GLU A 176 -0.32 12.30 -6.69
C GLU A 176 -1.16 13.05 -7.72
N ALA A 177 -2.24 13.71 -7.28
CA ALA A 177 -3.12 14.39 -8.20
C ALA A 177 -2.61 15.74 -8.69
N PHE A 178 -1.92 16.51 -7.84
CA PHE A 178 -1.54 17.89 -8.13
C PHE A 178 -0.05 18.07 -8.41
N ILE A 179 0.82 17.24 -7.81
CA ILE A 179 2.27 17.45 -7.84
C ILE A 179 2.93 16.46 -8.79
N THR A 180 2.64 15.16 -8.70
CA THR A 180 3.27 14.12 -9.54
C THR A 180 3.22 14.44 -11.04
N PRO A 181 2.11 14.88 -11.66
CA PRO A 181 2.08 15.22 -13.08
C PRO A 181 3.01 16.38 -13.42
N VAL A 182 3.09 17.39 -12.55
CA VAL A 182 3.99 18.54 -12.73
C VAL A 182 5.45 18.10 -12.64
N VAL A 183 5.81 17.24 -11.69
CA VAL A 183 7.19 16.73 -11.57
C VAL A 183 7.57 15.90 -12.79
N ILE A 184 6.68 15.03 -13.27
CA ILE A 184 6.90 14.24 -14.48
C ILE A 184 7.14 15.16 -15.69
N HIS A 185 6.33 16.20 -15.89
CA HIS A 185 6.50 17.16 -16.99
C HIS A 185 7.81 17.95 -16.96
N LEU A 186 8.45 18.12 -15.79
CA LEU A 186 9.74 18.81 -15.67
C LEU A 186 10.93 17.92 -16.01
N VAL A 187 10.74 16.60 -16.03
CA VAL A 187 11.79 15.59 -16.16
C VAL A 187 11.68 14.80 -17.48
N ALA A 188 10.49 14.76 -18.08
CA ALA A 188 10.22 14.20 -19.41
C ALA A 188 10.75 15.08 -20.54
#